data_AF-A0A852ZXC0-F1
#
_entry.id   AF-A0A852ZXC0-F1
#
_cell.length_a   1.000
_cell.length_b   1.000
_cell.length_c   1.000
_cell.angle_alpha   90.00
_cell.angle_beta   90.00
_cell.angle_gamma   90.00
#
_symmetry.space_group_name_H-M   'P 1'
#
loop_
_entity.id
_entity.type
_entity.pdbx_description
1 polymer ?
#
loop_
_entity_poly.entity_id
_entity_poly.type
_entity_poly.pdbx_seq_one_letter_code
_entity_poly.pdbx_strand_id
1 'polypeptide(L)'
;MGIFRRRRATGWGVDGTARGRRSQERRRVADGIRHLEEFAAERTGVEAFVEPPTAVTSTTVVLVARSGEWTRRRVPDARAAHELGSRLGIPVYDAGVVGYPQRMREWNRRRAEESSRAASEAGDGDPTG
;
A
#
# COMPACT_ATOMS: atom_id res chain seq x y z
N MET A 1 31.31 -45.26 -31.53
CA MET A 1 29.99 -44.70 -31.20
C MET A 1 29.93 -44.44 -29.69
N GLY A 2 29.81 -43.17 -29.24
CA GLY A 2 29.32 -42.82 -27.90
C GLY A 2 30.34 -42.53 -26.77
N ILE A 3 31.02 -41.39 -26.80
CA ILE A 3 31.74 -40.81 -25.63
C ILE A 3 30.80 -39.78 -24.98
N PHE A 4 30.15 -40.13 -23.86
CA PHE A 4 29.32 -39.19 -23.11
C PHE A 4 30.19 -38.25 -22.28
N ARG A 5 30.47 -37.06 -22.81
CA ARG A 5 31.08 -35.94 -22.06
C ARG A 5 30.06 -35.38 -21.07
N ARG A 6 30.17 -35.78 -19.79
CA ARG A 6 29.46 -35.14 -18.69
C ARG A 6 30.09 -33.76 -18.45
N ARG A 7 29.48 -32.69 -18.96
CA ARG A 7 29.87 -31.32 -18.61
C ARG A 7 29.54 -31.08 -17.13
N ARG A 8 30.58 -30.92 -16.31
CA ARG A 8 30.47 -30.26 -14.99
C ARG A 8 29.96 -28.85 -15.24
N ALA A 9 28.73 -28.57 -14.82
CA ALA A 9 28.26 -27.21 -14.60
C ALA A 9 28.73 -26.80 -13.19
N THR A 10 29.89 -26.16 -13.13
CA THR A 10 30.35 -25.41 -11.96
C THR A 10 29.41 -24.22 -11.78
N GLY A 11 28.96 -23.99 -10.55
CA GLY A 11 27.88 -23.06 -10.21
C GLY A 11 28.16 -21.59 -10.54
N TRP A 12 27.13 -20.78 -10.29
CA TRP A 12 27.07 -19.35 -9.92
C TRP A 12 25.82 -18.72 -10.55
N GLY A 13 24.79 -18.44 -9.75
CA GLY A 13 23.55 -17.84 -10.26
C GLY A 13 22.38 -17.66 -9.29
N VAL A 14 22.55 -17.95 -7.99
CA VAL A 14 21.45 -17.81 -7.00
C VAL A 14 21.42 -16.46 -6.29
N ASP A 15 22.49 -15.66 -6.39
CA ASP A 15 22.59 -14.33 -5.74
C ASP A 15 21.83 -13.21 -6.48
N GLY A 16 21.64 -13.35 -7.80
CA GLY A 16 20.98 -12.32 -8.62
C GLY A 16 19.49 -12.18 -8.32
N THR A 17 18.81 -13.28 -8.01
CA THR A 17 17.36 -13.31 -7.79
C THR A 17 17.00 -12.77 -6.41
N ALA A 18 17.70 -13.19 -5.36
CA ALA A 18 17.48 -12.69 -4.00
C ALA A 18 17.81 -11.19 -3.89
N ARG A 19 18.94 -10.75 -4.47
CA ARG A 19 19.29 -9.32 -4.55
C ARG A 19 18.26 -8.53 -5.35
N GLY A 20 17.81 -9.07 -6.49
CA GLY A 20 16.76 -8.46 -7.31
C GLY A 20 15.43 -8.28 -6.58
N ARG A 21 14.98 -9.29 -5.83
CA ARG A 21 13.75 -9.24 -5.00
C ARG A 21 13.84 -8.16 -3.92
N ARG A 22 14.95 -8.10 -3.18
CA ARG A 22 15.15 -7.05 -2.17
C ARG A 22 15.17 -5.65 -2.78
N SER A 23 15.80 -5.48 -3.94
CA SER A 23 15.80 -4.20 -4.65
C SER A 23 14.41 -3.80 -5.13
N GLN A 24 13.60 -4.75 -5.59
CA GLN A 24 12.21 -4.49 -5.98
C GLN A 24 11.34 -4.10 -4.78
N GLU A 25 11.50 -4.77 -3.64
CA GLU A 25 10.78 -4.45 -2.41
C GLU A 25 11.10 -3.03 -1.92
N ARG A 26 12.39 -2.66 -1.87
CA ARG A 26 12.82 -1.30 -1.52
C ARG A 26 12.19 -0.25 -2.44
N ARG A 27 12.15 -0.52 -3.75
CA ARG A 27 11.49 0.38 -4.72
C ARG A 27 10.00 0.53 -4.43
N ARG A 28 9.28 -0.56 -4.17
CA ARG A 28 7.85 -0.51 -3.82
C ARG A 28 7.58 0.28 -2.55
N VAL A 29 8.45 0.16 -1.55
CA VAL A 29 8.36 0.94 -0.31
C VAL A 29 8.64 2.43 -0.59
N ALA A 30 9.65 2.74 -1.39
CA ALA A 30 9.96 4.13 -1.78
C ALA A 30 8.81 4.77 -2.58
N ASP A 31 8.25 4.06 -3.55
CA ASP A 31 7.06 4.51 -4.30
C ASP A 31 5.85 4.69 -3.37
N GLY A 32 5.72 3.82 -2.38
CA GLY A 32 4.71 3.94 -1.33
C GLY A 32 4.87 5.23 -0.53
N ILE A 33 6.08 5.54 -0.07
CA ILE A 33 6.39 6.77 0.67
C ILE A 33 6.07 8.00 -0.20
N ARG A 34 6.53 8.03 -1.45
CA ARG A 34 6.24 9.13 -2.37
C ARG A 34 4.74 9.34 -2.56
N HIS A 35 3.97 8.27 -2.69
CA HIS A 35 2.51 8.36 -2.79
C HIS A 35 1.86 8.91 -1.51
N LEU A 36 2.40 8.59 -0.33
CA LEU A 36 1.92 9.15 0.94
C LEU A 36 2.21 10.67 1.01
N GLU A 37 3.40 11.09 0.55
CA GLU A 37 3.78 12.51 0.47
C GLU A 37 2.87 13.29 -0.50
N GLU A 38 2.64 12.75 -1.70
CA GLU A 38 1.72 13.32 -2.70
C GLU A 38 0.29 13.45 -2.13
N PHE A 39 -0.22 12.38 -1.50
CA PHE A 39 -1.54 12.41 -0.88
C PHE A 39 -1.66 13.47 0.22
N ALA A 40 -0.64 13.59 1.07
CA ALA A 40 -0.61 14.58 2.15
C ALA A 40 -0.50 16.02 1.62
N ALA A 41 0.16 16.22 0.47
CA ALA A 41 0.26 17.53 -0.18
C ALA A 41 -1.06 17.98 -0.82
N GLU A 42 -1.82 17.05 -1.41
CA GLU A 42 -3.06 17.36 -2.12
C GLU A 42 -4.31 17.44 -1.21
N ARG A 43 -4.24 16.89 0.01
CA ARG A 43 -5.39 16.80 0.92
C ARG A 43 -5.17 17.60 2.18
N THR A 44 -6.25 18.07 2.80
CA THR A 44 -6.19 18.87 4.03
C THR A 44 -6.61 18.06 5.25
N GLY A 45 -6.05 18.43 6.41
CA GLY A 45 -6.34 17.78 7.69
C GLY A 45 -6.05 16.27 7.67
N VAL A 46 -4.91 15.90 7.10
CA VAL A 46 -4.48 14.51 7.00
C VAL A 46 -3.93 14.05 8.34
N GLU A 47 -4.31 12.84 8.74
CA GLU A 47 -3.82 12.16 9.93
C GLU A 47 -3.26 10.79 9.54
N ALA A 48 -2.17 10.37 10.16
CA ALA A 48 -1.51 9.10 9.89
C ALA A 48 -1.84 8.06 10.96
N PHE A 49 -2.20 6.86 10.53
CA PHE A 49 -2.48 5.70 11.39
C PHE A 49 -1.50 4.59 11.03
N VAL A 50 -0.62 4.25 11.96
CA VAL A 50 0.39 3.21 11.80
C VAL A 50 -0.20 1.88 12.19
N GLU A 51 -0.12 0.91 11.29
CA GLU A 51 -0.44 -0.47 11.59
C GLU A 51 0.86 -1.23 11.84
N PRO A 52 1.02 -1.86 13.02
CA PRO A 52 2.20 -2.65 13.32
C PRO A 52 2.29 -3.85 12.37
N PRO A 53 3.51 -4.38 12.14
CA PRO A 53 3.67 -5.59 11.37
C PRO A 53 2.99 -6.77 12.07
N THR A 54 2.44 -7.68 11.29
CA THR A 54 1.95 -8.98 11.74
C THR A 54 2.86 -10.09 11.22
N ALA A 55 2.56 -11.34 11.55
CA ALA A 55 3.30 -12.51 11.04
C ALA A 55 3.35 -12.58 9.50
N VAL A 56 2.36 -11.99 8.81
CA VAL A 56 2.19 -12.09 7.35
C VAL A 56 2.15 -10.73 6.64
N THR A 57 2.23 -9.62 7.37
CA THR A 57 2.12 -8.27 6.79
C THR A 57 3.15 -7.35 7.41
N SER A 58 3.91 -6.65 6.58
CA SER A 58 4.83 -5.60 7.00
C SER A 58 4.09 -4.38 7.57
N THR A 59 4.80 -3.53 8.30
CA THR A 59 4.27 -2.24 8.77
C THR A 59 3.66 -1.43 7.62
N THR A 60 2.47 -0.88 7.86
CA THR A 60 1.76 -0.03 6.91
C THR A 60 1.32 1.26 7.58
N VAL A 61 1.17 2.31 6.77
CA VAL A 61 0.57 3.58 7.18
C VAL A 61 -0.70 3.78 6.38
N VAL A 62 -1.76 4.15 7.08
CA VAL A 62 -3.02 4.64 6.51
C VAL A 62 -3.06 6.15 6.72
N LEU A 63 -3.06 6.93 5.65
CA LEU A 63 -3.35 8.35 5.72
C LEU A 63 -4.85 8.54 5.53
N VAL A 64 -5.47 9.34 6.40
CA VAL A 64 -6.89 9.69 6.31
C VAL A 64 -7.03 11.20 6.29
N ALA A 65 -7.55 11.74 5.18
CA ALA A 65 -7.85 13.15 5.02
C ALA A 65 -9.09 13.57 5.83
N ARG A 66 -9.29 14.88 5.98
CA ARG A 66 -10.49 15.45 6.61
C ARG A 66 -11.79 15.00 5.96
N SER A 67 -11.80 14.82 4.63
CA SER A 67 -12.95 14.35 3.86
C SER A 67 -13.36 12.91 4.15
N GLY A 68 -12.47 12.14 4.80
CA GLY A 68 -12.59 10.70 4.97
C GLY A 68 -11.91 9.87 3.87
N GLU A 69 -11.43 10.51 2.80
CA GLU A 69 -10.60 9.85 1.79
C GLU A 69 -9.32 9.32 2.44
N TRP A 70 -8.87 8.15 2.01
CA TRP A 70 -7.72 7.50 2.60
C TRP A 70 -6.88 6.74 1.57
N THR A 71 -5.61 6.55 1.90
CA THR A 71 -4.68 5.67 1.17
C THR A 71 -3.87 4.85 2.17
N ARG A 72 -3.48 3.63 1.78
CA ARG A 72 -2.65 2.74 2.59
C ARG A 72 -1.41 2.32 1.82
N ARG A 73 -0.23 2.48 2.42
CA ARG A 73 1.05 2.09 1.82
C ARG A 73 1.95 1.42 2.85
N ARG A 74 2.87 0.58 2.37
CA ARG A 74 3.91 -0.04 3.20
C ARG A 74 5.00 0.96 3.51
N VAL A 75 5.55 0.85 4.70
CA VAL A 75 6.71 1.60 5.17
C VAL A 75 7.76 0.62 5.74
N PRO A 76 9.04 1.01 5.84
CA PRO A 76 10.07 0.12 6.37
C PRO A 76 9.75 -0.41 7.78
N ASP A 77 9.36 0.50 8.68
CA ASP A 77 9.07 0.23 10.08
C ASP A 77 8.26 1.38 10.70
N ALA A 78 7.86 1.23 11.97
CA ALA A 78 7.06 2.23 12.68
C ALA A 78 7.83 3.55 12.88
N ARG A 79 9.15 3.50 13.07
CA ARG A 79 9.98 4.70 13.22
C ARG A 79 9.95 5.54 11.95
N ALA A 80 10.10 4.91 10.78
CA ALA A 80 9.99 5.58 9.49
C ALA A 80 8.61 6.22 9.28
N ALA A 81 7.54 5.62 9.82
CA ALA A 81 6.20 6.23 9.81
C ALA A 81 6.12 7.50 10.67
N HIS A 82 6.69 7.47 11.87
CA HIS A 82 6.74 8.65 12.75
C HIS A 82 7.61 9.78 12.18
N GLU A 83 8.76 9.43 11.59
CA GLU A 83 9.62 10.39 10.88
C GLU A 83 8.90 10.99 9.66
N LEU A 84 8.18 10.17 8.89
CA LEU A 84 7.34 10.66 7.78
C LEU A 84 6.28 11.65 8.26
N GLY A 85 5.51 11.31 9.30
CA GLY A 85 4.49 12.20 9.84
C GLY A 85 5.06 13.51 10.38
N SER A 86 6.22 13.43 11.06
CA SER A 86 6.94 14.62 11.54
C SER A 86 7.37 15.53 10.39
N ARG A 87 7.93 14.98 9.30
CA ARG A 87 8.31 15.75 8.10
C ARG A 87 7.11 16.39 7.41
N LEU A 88 5.98 15.69 7.37
CA LEU A 88 4.74 16.18 6.76
C LEU A 88 3.97 17.14 7.67
N GLY A 89 4.34 17.26 8.96
CA GLY A 89 3.62 18.08 9.93
C GLY A 89 2.22 17.54 10.26
N ILE A 90 2.03 16.23 10.17
CA ILE A 90 0.74 15.56 10.43
C ILE A 90 0.81 14.71 11.71
N PRO A 91 -0.29 14.60 12.48
CA PRO A 91 -0.31 13.74 13.65
C PRO A 91 -0.23 12.26 13.23
N VAL A 92 0.45 11.47 14.07
CA VAL A 92 0.66 10.03 13.86
C VAL A 92 0.11 9.26 15.06
N TYR A 93 -0.75 8.29 14.80
CA TYR A 93 -1.39 7.46 15.81
C TYR A 93 -1.12 5.97 15.55
N ASP A 94 -1.19 5.16 16.59
CA ASP A 94 -1.21 3.70 16.45
C ASP A 94 -2.65 3.23 16.18
N ALA A 95 -2.89 2.64 15.01
CA ALA A 95 -4.20 2.19 14.58
C ALA A 95 -4.79 1.10 15.49
N GLY A 96 -3.95 0.26 16.10
CA GLY A 96 -4.37 -0.77 17.05
C GLY A 96 -4.83 -0.20 18.39
N VAL A 97 -4.38 1.00 18.74
CA VAL A 97 -4.74 1.68 19.98
C VAL A 97 -5.99 2.55 19.78
N VAL A 98 -5.99 3.44 18.78
CA VAL A 98 -7.07 4.42 18.61
C VAL A 98 -8.17 3.97 17.65
N GLY A 99 -7.90 2.96 16.82
CA GLY A 99 -8.79 2.54 15.75
C GLY A 99 -8.85 3.52 14.59
N TYR A 100 -9.70 3.21 13.60
CA TYR A 100 -9.90 4.06 12.43
C TYR A 100 -10.99 5.12 12.64
N PRO A 101 -10.78 6.36 12.15
CA PRO A 101 -11.71 7.45 12.40
C PRO A 101 -13.03 7.26 11.64
N GLN A 102 -14.13 7.77 12.21
CA GLN A 102 -15.48 7.62 11.66
C GLN A 102 -15.60 8.11 10.21
N ARG A 103 -14.95 9.23 9.86
CA ARG A 103 -14.93 9.81 8.51
C ARG A 103 -14.44 8.82 7.43
N MET A 104 -13.49 7.94 7.77
CA MET A 104 -13.01 6.90 6.85
C MET A 104 -14.10 5.86 6.57
N ARG A 105 -14.88 5.49 7.60
CA ARG A 105 -15.99 4.53 7.47
C ARG A 105 -17.11 5.10 6.61
N GLU A 106 -17.43 6.37 6.81
CA GLU A 106 -18.42 7.10 6.02
C GLU A 106 -18.00 7.28 4.57
N TRP A 107 -16.71 7.51 4.31
CA TRP A 107 -16.16 7.50 2.95
C TRP A 107 -16.35 6.15 2.26
N ASN A 108 -16.02 5.04 2.94
CA ASN A 108 -16.19 3.70 2.38
C ASN A 108 -17.67 3.40 2.05
N ARG A 109 -18.59 3.80 2.93
CA ARG A 109 -20.04 3.66 2.67
C ARG A 109 -20.46 4.41 1.41
N ARG A 110 -20.07 5.68 1.28
CA ARG A 110 -20.39 6.50 0.08
C ARG A 110 -19.85 5.87 -1.21
N ARG A 111 -18.59 5.44 -1.21
CA ARG A 111 -17.95 4.78 -2.36
C ARG A 111 -18.61 3.45 -2.73
N ALA A 112 -19.03 2.66 -1.74
CA ALA A 112 -19.75 1.41 -1.97
C ALA A 112 -21.10 1.67 -2.66
N GLU A 113 -21.87 2.65 -2.17
CA GLU A 113 -23.16 3.05 -2.77
C GLU A 113 -23.00 3.58 -4.21
N GLU A 114 -21.98 4.40 -4.46
CA GLU A 114 -21.66 4.88 -5.81
C GLU A 114 -21.34 3.72 -6.75
N SER A 115 -20.52 2.77 -6.31
CA SER A 115 -20.18 1.60 -7.12
C SER A 115 -21.38 0.69 -7.38
N SER A 116 -22.29 0.54 -6.42
CA SER A 116 -23.48 -0.28 -6.59
C SER A 116 -24.50 0.37 -7.53
N ARG A 117 -24.67 1.70 -7.47
CA ARG A 117 -25.53 2.45 -8.41
C ARG A 117 -25.00 2.37 -9.84
N ALA A 118 -23.70 2.56 -10.03
CA ALA A 118 -23.07 2.41 -11.34
C ALA A 118 -23.21 0.99 -11.91
N ALA A 119 -23.15 -0.03 -11.06
CA ALA A 119 -23.38 -1.42 -11.47
C ALA A 119 -24.84 -1.71 -11.85
N SER A 120 -25.82 -1.11 -11.16
CA SER A 120 -27.24 -1.26 -11.53
C SER A 120 -27.58 -0.54 -12.83
N GLU A 121 -27.00 0.63 -13.10
CA GLU A 121 -27.22 1.39 -14.34
C GLU A 121 -26.59 0.72 -15.57
N ALA A 122 -25.45 0.04 -15.40
CA ALA A 122 -24.80 -0.72 -16.47
C ALA A 122 -25.51 -2.06 -16.81
N GLY A 123 -26.31 -2.59 -15.88
CA GLY A 123 -27.05 -3.85 -16.05
C GLY A 123 -28.44 -3.70 -16.68
N ASP A 124 -29.00 -2.48 -16.71
CA ASP A 124 -30.32 -2.15 -17.28
C ASP A 124 -30.21 -1.63 -18.74
N GLY A 125 -29.01 -1.69 -19.33
CA GLY A 125 -28.75 -1.37 -20.73
C GLY A 125 -29.18 -2.50 -21.66
N ASP A 126 -30.45 -2.49 -22.05
CA ASP A 126 -31.11 -3.42 -22.96
C ASP A 126 -30.33 -3.70 -24.27
N PRO A 127 -29.95 -4.96 -24.58
CA PRO A 127 -29.39 -5.34 -25.87
C PRO A 127 -30.51 -5.85 -26.81
N THR A 128 -31.47 -5.00 -27.16
CA THR A 128 -32.37 -5.28 -28.28
C THR A 128 -32.54 -4.07 -29.19
N GLY A 129 -31.88 -4.14 -30.34
CA GLY A 129 -32.16 -3.37 -31.55
C GLY A 129 -31.93 -4.27 -32.75
#